data_AF-A0A9P3FCQ1-F1
#
_entry.id   AF-A0A9P3FCQ1-F1
#
_cell.length_a   1.000
_cell.length_b   1.000
_cell.length_c   1.000
_cell.angle_alpha   90.00
_cell.angle_beta   90.00
_cell.angle_gamma   90.00
#
_symmetry.space_group_name_H-M   'P 1'
#
loop_
_entity.id
_entity.type
_entity.pdbx_description
1 polymer ?
#
loop_
_entity_poly.entity_id
_entity_poly.type
_entity_poly.pdbx_seq_one_letter_code
_entity_poly.pdbx_strand_id
1 'polypeptide(L)'
;MSFGDTDHYRELFLELETTPHRSQLNPAQIQLLTNALKTRWNGLSEFRRNERGRAIQNFHEALKDKSDAQRQLAYVEKYRGAPGDNGSDIWRPRFGLYEEKLRKLVRVLRNVDLRCGQLWRLREKERQGDPVGTWLRDLLDAARTEADSIDDWMRRELSTLRQKAENRARALEEARDDSEENLAIAEEDITANEEQSDLADDDDGSEGEGSESDRAWYGTLYLGGGSYGAAYLWLQVDQRTDTICNRVVCKKANLAPIWNYSHFWTNGAPGITDNISNNLPTEIQAHLGLRGKPGSRSTVEMLNYNLRLADKQADLYLEYCPFGDAFDLLNGNHGYHAAEHTKRIKSPWEDHSDEYKLYPEPFCWAAFQNMVVAGILMERGQLKKAGADPNWPVIVHRDFKIDNIFFGVADDKSFPGYPRAKVGDFGLAIAIPPNDPRDLEALRTQGTAEHVAPEMQVRLEVSNVRRPQSTKTNVWGVGIVMFSLLAGKYGPCTVKETWFDWDRPSRREPPELDASAQAFYSRELVNLVMACMRYNDSDRPSFDHLLAEIRKYTTPGAHDRAFGLRHLSPEHPEYGAKFAAHKLPFGVDDYALGLAYDDSGFEELYSPTTPPAPLAGV
;
A
#
# COMPACT_ATOMS: atom_id res chain seq x y z
N MET A 1 -30.94 15.18 4.37
CA MET A 1 -30.81 13.83 3.76
C MET A 1 -30.74 14.05 2.26
N SER A 2 -29.60 13.77 1.64
CA SER A 2 -29.42 13.96 0.20
C SER A 2 -30.36 13.05 -0.57
N PHE A 3 -31.21 13.63 -1.40
CA PHE A 3 -32.08 12.92 -2.33
C PHE A 3 -31.18 12.10 -3.29
N GLY A 4 -31.53 10.83 -3.51
CA GLY A 4 -30.80 9.96 -4.42
C GLY A 4 -30.89 10.52 -5.84
N ASP A 5 -29.76 10.54 -6.55
CA ASP A 5 -29.66 10.98 -7.93
C ASP A 5 -30.63 10.17 -8.81
N THR A 6 -31.72 10.78 -9.26
CA THR A 6 -32.82 10.10 -9.96
C THR A 6 -32.38 9.42 -11.25
N ASP A 7 -31.26 9.86 -11.83
CA ASP A 7 -30.68 9.26 -13.02
C ASP A 7 -29.94 7.96 -12.70
N HIS A 8 -29.19 7.90 -11.59
CA HIS A 8 -28.51 6.67 -11.15
C HIS A 8 -29.49 5.53 -10.85
N TYR A 9 -30.57 5.80 -10.12
CA TYR A 9 -31.58 4.77 -9.83
C TYR A 9 -32.32 4.29 -11.08
N ARG A 10 -32.45 5.14 -12.11
CA ARG A 10 -32.98 4.70 -13.40
C ARG A 10 -32.02 3.71 -14.06
N GLU A 11 -30.73 4.00 -14.05
CA GLU A 11 -29.71 3.12 -14.65
C GLU A 11 -29.71 1.74 -13.99
N LEU A 12 -29.67 1.69 -12.66
CA LEU A 12 -29.77 0.42 -11.91
C LEU A 12 -31.05 -0.36 -12.25
N PHE A 13 -32.17 0.33 -12.39
CA PHE A 13 -33.43 -0.29 -12.79
C PHE A 13 -33.37 -0.90 -14.20
N LEU A 14 -32.81 -0.16 -15.16
CA LEU A 14 -32.65 -0.64 -16.54
C LEU A 14 -31.69 -1.83 -16.59
N GLU A 15 -30.60 -1.79 -15.83
CA GLU A 15 -29.63 -2.87 -15.74
C GLU A 15 -30.30 -4.15 -15.22
N LEU A 16 -30.93 -4.08 -14.05
CA LEU A 16 -31.62 -5.22 -13.43
C LEU A 16 -32.65 -5.86 -14.37
N GLU A 17 -33.49 -5.04 -15.01
CA GLU A 17 -34.56 -5.52 -15.88
C GLU A 17 -34.05 -6.03 -17.23
N THR A 18 -32.81 -5.73 -17.63
CA THR A 18 -32.21 -6.24 -18.88
C THR A 18 -31.28 -7.43 -18.68
N THR A 19 -30.70 -7.61 -17.49
CA THR A 19 -29.70 -8.65 -17.20
C THR A 19 -30.11 -10.06 -17.66
N PRO A 20 -31.31 -10.58 -17.36
CA PRO A 20 -31.73 -11.92 -17.78
C PRO A 20 -31.92 -12.08 -19.31
N HIS A 21 -31.96 -10.97 -20.05
CA HIS A 21 -32.22 -10.95 -21.49
C HIS A 21 -30.97 -10.80 -22.34
N ARG A 22 -29.82 -10.43 -21.74
CA ARG A 22 -28.58 -10.12 -22.48
C ARG A 22 -28.06 -11.27 -23.35
N SER A 23 -28.33 -12.51 -22.97
CA SER A 23 -27.94 -13.71 -23.74
C SER A 23 -28.97 -14.16 -24.78
N GLN A 24 -30.19 -13.61 -24.75
CA GLN A 24 -31.33 -14.08 -25.55
C GLN A 24 -31.76 -13.09 -26.63
N LEU A 25 -31.56 -11.79 -26.38
CA LEU A 25 -31.99 -10.72 -27.26
C LEU A 25 -30.79 -10.10 -27.99
N ASN A 26 -30.99 -9.73 -29.25
CA ASN A 26 -29.98 -8.99 -30.02
C ASN A 26 -29.93 -7.51 -29.60
N PRO A 27 -28.90 -6.73 -30.01
CA PRO A 27 -28.74 -5.33 -29.58
C PRO A 27 -29.96 -4.44 -29.89
N ALA A 28 -30.64 -4.64 -31.02
CA ALA A 28 -31.81 -3.86 -31.38
C ALA A 28 -33.02 -4.19 -30.49
N GLN A 29 -33.23 -5.46 -30.16
CA GLN A 29 -34.27 -5.91 -29.22
C GLN A 29 -34.00 -5.40 -27.80
N ILE A 30 -32.74 -5.42 -27.35
CA ILE A 30 -32.33 -4.83 -26.07
C ILE A 30 -32.64 -3.33 -26.08
N GLN A 31 -32.32 -2.59 -27.15
CA GLN A 31 -32.61 -1.16 -27.21
C GLN A 31 -34.11 -0.84 -27.13
N LEU A 32 -34.95 -1.64 -27.81
CA LEU A 32 -36.41 -1.51 -27.72
C LEU A 32 -36.92 -1.78 -26.30
N LEU A 33 -36.42 -2.84 -25.65
CA LEU A 33 -36.73 -3.16 -24.27
C LEU A 33 -36.31 -2.01 -23.34
N THR A 34 -35.08 -1.49 -23.48
CA THR A 34 -34.57 -0.35 -22.71
C THR A 34 -35.46 0.89 -22.86
N ASN A 35 -35.93 1.20 -24.07
CA ASN A 35 -36.82 2.35 -24.30
C ASN A 35 -38.19 2.17 -23.61
N ALA A 36 -38.76 0.97 -23.67
CA ALA A 36 -40.00 0.64 -22.96
C ALA A 36 -39.82 0.74 -21.43
N LEU A 37 -38.70 0.24 -20.91
CA LEU A 37 -38.36 0.32 -19.49
C LEU A 37 -38.13 1.76 -19.01
N LYS A 38 -37.47 2.62 -19.81
CA LYS A 38 -37.33 4.06 -19.52
C LYS A 38 -38.69 4.74 -19.39
N THR A 39 -39.61 4.46 -20.31
CA THR A 39 -40.98 5.00 -20.27
C THR A 39 -41.70 4.55 -19.00
N ARG A 40 -41.59 3.27 -18.64
CA ARG A 40 -42.15 2.73 -17.40
C ARG A 40 -41.58 3.40 -16.16
N TRP A 41 -40.25 3.57 -16.10
CA TRP A 41 -39.59 4.23 -14.98
C TRP A 41 -40.08 5.67 -14.79
N ASN A 42 -40.17 6.43 -15.88
CA ASN A 42 -40.62 7.81 -15.85
C ASN A 42 -42.10 7.95 -15.43
N GLY A 43 -42.92 6.91 -15.63
CA GLY A 43 -44.30 6.85 -15.14
C GLY A 43 -44.44 6.58 -13.64
N LEU A 44 -43.37 6.24 -12.92
CA LEU A 44 -43.42 5.98 -11.48
C LEU A 44 -43.37 7.29 -10.67
N SER A 45 -44.17 7.35 -9.60
CA SER A 45 -44.04 8.40 -8.57
C SER A 45 -42.60 8.45 -8.04
N GLU A 46 -42.14 9.63 -7.63
CA GLU A 46 -40.81 9.81 -7.05
C GLU A 46 -40.54 8.85 -5.86
N PHE A 47 -41.52 8.69 -4.96
CA PHE A 47 -41.43 7.74 -3.84
C PHE A 47 -41.11 6.31 -4.33
N ARG A 48 -41.85 5.81 -5.32
CA ARG A 48 -41.63 4.48 -5.92
C ARG A 48 -40.27 4.36 -6.59
N ARG A 49 -39.80 5.42 -7.28
CA ARG A 49 -38.47 5.44 -7.89
C ARG A 49 -37.38 5.33 -6.84
N ASN A 50 -37.50 6.07 -5.73
CA ASN A 50 -36.54 6.02 -4.62
C ASN A 50 -36.57 4.68 -3.87
N GLU A 51 -37.76 4.14 -3.57
CA GLU A 51 -37.91 2.83 -2.91
C GLU A 51 -37.27 1.72 -3.74
N ARG A 52 -37.56 1.70 -5.05
CA ARG A 52 -36.99 0.72 -5.98
C ARG A 52 -35.50 0.90 -6.16
N GLY A 53 -35.05 2.11 -6.50
CA GLY A 53 -33.65 2.40 -6.72
C GLY A 53 -32.78 1.96 -5.55
N ARG A 54 -33.21 2.27 -4.32
CA ARG A 54 -32.52 1.82 -3.11
C ARG A 54 -32.55 0.31 -2.92
N ALA A 55 -33.67 -0.35 -3.19
CA ALA A 55 -33.76 -1.82 -3.08
C ALA A 55 -32.84 -2.52 -4.09
N ILE A 56 -32.72 -1.97 -5.30
CA ILE A 56 -31.83 -2.48 -6.35
C ILE A 56 -30.37 -2.25 -5.95
N GLN A 57 -30.02 -1.04 -5.51
CA GLN A 57 -28.69 -0.72 -5.00
C GLN A 57 -28.26 -1.69 -3.89
N ASN A 58 -29.09 -1.87 -2.86
CA ASN A 58 -28.81 -2.80 -1.76
C ASN A 58 -28.61 -4.26 -2.24
N PHE A 59 -29.29 -4.66 -3.32
CA PHE A 59 -29.14 -5.98 -3.92
C PHE A 59 -27.79 -6.13 -4.62
N HIS A 60 -27.37 -5.13 -5.41
CA HIS A 60 -26.04 -5.15 -6.03
C HIS A 60 -24.93 -5.12 -4.98
N GLU A 61 -25.07 -4.32 -3.93
CA GLU A 61 -24.16 -4.31 -2.78
C GLU A 61 -24.07 -5.70 -2.12
N ALA A 62 -25.21 -6.37 -1.91
CA ALA A 62 -25.22 -7.72 -1.34
C ALA A 62 -24.56 -8.77 -2.25
N LEU A 63 -24.74 -8.67 -3.57
CA LEU A 63 -24.04 -9.54 -4.52
C LEU A 63 -22.53 -9.27 -4.57
N LYS A 64 -22.13 -8.00 -4.48
CA LYS A 64 -20.72 -7.62 -4.35
C LYS A 64 -20.12 -8.21 -3.08
N ASP A 65 -20.78 -8.02 -1.93
CA ASP A 65 -20.34 -8.56 -0.65
C ASP A 65 -20.18 -10.09 -0.74
N LYS A 66 -21.09 -10.78 -1.45
CA LYS A 66 -21.01 -12.24 -1.65
C LYS A 66 -19.74 -12.59 -2.41
N SER A 67 -19.51 -11.91 -3.53
CA SER A 67 -18.33 -12.09 -4.37
C SER A 67 -17.03 -11.82 -3.59
N ASP A 68 -17.00 -10.75 -2.80
CA ASP A 68 -15.88 -10.37 -1.92
C ASP A 68 -15.66 -11.45 -0.84
N ALA A 69 -16.71 -11.93 -0.18
CA ALA A 69 -16.60 -12.98 0.84
C ALA A 69 -16.10 -14.31 0.27
N GLN A 70 -16.51 -14.67 -0.95
CA GLN A 70 -16.01 -15.87 -1.64
C GLN A 70 -14.53 -15.75 -1.97
N ARG A 71 -14.08 -14.59 -2.48
CA ARG A 71 -12.65 -14.31 -2.71
C ARG A 71 -11.83 -14.39 -1.43
N GLN A 72 -12.31 -13.73 -0.37
CA GLN A 72 -11.66 -13.75 0.93
C GLN A 72 -11.51 -15.18 1.45
N LEU A 73 -12.54 -16.01 1.31
CA LEU A 73 -12.51 -17.41 1.74
C LEU A 73 -11.49 -18.22 0.93
N ALA A 74 -11.52 -18.15 -0.40
CA ALA A 74 -10.61 -18.87 -1.28
C ALA A 74 -9.13 -18.57 -0.98
N TYR A 75 -8.82 -17.33 -0.58
CA TYR A 75 -7.48 -16.95 -0.17
C TYR A 75 -7.05 -17.63 1.14
N VAL A 76 -7.94 -17.69 2.14
CA VAL A 76 -7.61 -18.18 3.49
C VAL A 76 -7.84 -19.68 3.68
N GLU A 77 -8.38 -20.38 2.67
CA GLU A 77 -8.47 -21.86 2.64
C GLU A 77 -7.11 -22.54 2.80
N LYS A 78 -6.03 -21.84 2.45
CA LYS A 78 -4.64 -22.28 2.61
C LYS A 78 -4.07 -21.93 3.99
N TYR A 79 -4.82 -22.14 5.08
CA TYR A 79 -4.41 -21.80 6.45
C TYR A 79 -3.30 -22.70 7.04
N ARG A 80 -2.65 -22.24 8.12
CA ARG A 80 -1.62 -23.01 8.85
C ARG A 80 -2.17 -24.32 9.41
N GLY A 81 -1.48 -25.42 9.15
CA GLY A 81 -1.92 -26.75 9.55
C GLY A 81 -3.05 -27.33 8.69
N ALA A 82 -3.35 -26.74 7.53
CA ALA A 82 -4.27 -27.33 6.56
C ALA A 82 -3.75 -28.69 6.03
N PRO A 83 -4.64 -29.58 5.55
CA PRO A 83 -4.23 -30.73 4.75
C PRO A 83 -3.38 -30.27 3.55
N GLY A 84 -2.13 -30.71 3.48
CA GLY A 84 -1.17 -30.28 2.45
C GLY A 84 -0.25 -29.13 2.87
N ASP A 85 -0.41 -28.58 4.08
CA ASP A 85 0.58 -27.69 4.67
C ASP A 85 1.78 -28.51 5.16
N ASN A 86 2.79 -28.59 4.31
CA ASN A 86 4.03 -29.32 4.54
C ASN A 86 5.08 -28.49 5.30
N GLY A 87 4.73 -27.29 5.79
CA GLY A 87 5.69 -26.37 6.41
C GLY A 87 6.69 -25.76 5.42
N SER A 88 6.54 -26.01 4.11
CA SER A 88 7.23 -25.24 3.09
C SER A 88 6.91 -23.76 3.29
N ASP A 89 7.88 -22.89 3.03
CA ASP A 89 7.92 -21.49 3.46
C ASP A 89 6.90 -20.54 2.77
N ILE A 90 5.72 -21.07 2.49
CA ILE A 90 4.54 -20.34 2.09
C ILE A 90 3.92 -19.86 3.40
N TRP A 91 3.95 -18.55 3.64
CA TRP A 91 3.21 -17.94 4.72
C TRP A 91 1.72 -18.29 4.58
N ARG A 92 1.08 -18.59 5.72
CA ARG A 92 -0.34 -18.93 5.79
C ARG A 92 -1.00 -18.18 6.94
N PRO A 93 -2.27 -17.76 6.82
CA PRO A 93 -3.01 -17.21 7.94
C PRO A 93 -3.39 -18.31 8.94
N ARG A 94 -3.81 -17.91 10.15
CA ARG A 94 -4.33 -18.82 11.16
C ARG A 94 -5.64 -19.46 10.71
N PHE A 95 -5.94 -20.66 11.22
CA PHE A 95 -7.24 -21.30 11.03
C PHE A 95 -8.41 -20.41 11.48
N GLY A 96 -8.21 -19.62 12.55
CA GLY A 96 -9.21 -18.67 13.03
C GLY A 96 -9.70 -17.70 11.95
N LEU A 97 -8.80 -17.23 11.08
CA LEU A 97 -9.18 -16.34 9.98
C LEU A 97 -10.04 -17.09 8.94
N TYR A 98 -9.68 -18.33 8.60
CA TYR A 98 -10.50 -19.17 7.71
C TYR A 98 -11.93 -19.32 8.24
N GLU A 99 -12.06 -19.64 9.52
CA GLU A 99 -13.36 -19.75 10.16
C GLU A 99 -14.14 -18.41 10.15
N GLU A 100 -13.48 -17.29 10.42
CA GLU A 100 -14.09 -15.97 10.37
C GLU A 100 -14.62 -15.63 8.97
N LYS A 101 -13.85 -15.93 7.91
CA LYS A 101 -14.29 -15.70 6.52
C LYS A 101 -15.43 -16.64 6.11
N LEU A 102 -15.41 -17.89 6.58
CA LEU A 102 -16.50 -18.83 6.35
C LEU A 102 -17.81 -18.35 6.99
N ARG A 103 -17.76 -17.88 8.25
CA ARG A 103 -18.90 -17.25 8.94
C ARG A 103 -19.38 -15.99 8.23
N LYS A 104 -18.46 -15.17 7.72
CA LYS A 104 -18.80 -13.98 6.93
C LYS A 104 -19.54 -14.36 5.65
N LEU A 105 -19.09 -15.38 4.92
CA LEU A 105 -19.74 -15.87 3.71
C LEU A 105 -21.19 -16.27 3.98
N VAL A 106 -21.44 -17.07 5.04
CA VAL A 106 -22.81 -17.44 5.45
C VAL A 106 -23.65 -16.19 5.70
N ARG A 107 -23.17 -15.25 6.53
CA ARG A 107 -23.90 -14.02 6.86
C ARG A 107 -24.27 -13.23 5.60
N VAL A 108 -23.34 -13.13 4.65
CA VAL A 108 -23.54 -12.41 3.40
C VAL A 108 -24.53 -13.14 2.48
N LEU A 109 -24.47 -14.46 2.38
CA LEU A 109 -25.45 -15.26 1.64
C LEU A 109 -26.87 -15.07 2.20
N ARG A 110 -27.02 -14.99 3.52
CA ARG A 110 -28.32 -14.65 4.15
C ARG A 110 -28.77 -13.22 3.82
N ASN A 111 -27.84 -12.27 3.68
CA ASN A 111 -28.17 -10.91 3.23
C ASN A 111 -28.62 -10.93 1.76
N VAL A 112 -27.98 -11.71 0.88
CA VAL A 112 -28.42 -11.90 -0.52
C VAL A 112 -29.85 -12.47 -0.55
N ASP A 113 -30.14 -13.55 0.19
CA ASP A 113 -31.50 -14.10 0.34
C ASP A 113 -32.52 -13.00 0.74
N LEU A 114 -32.18 -12.19 1.76
CA LEU A 114 -33.01 -11.08 2.20
C LEU A 114 -33.25 -10.03 1.11
N ARG A 115 -32.20 -9.58 0.42
CA ARG A 115 -32.30 -8.50 -0.61
C ARG A 115 -32.99 -8.98 -1.87
N CYS A 116 -32.68 -10.20 -2.34
CA CYS A 116 -33.41 -10.85 -3.42
C CYS A 116 -34.90 -10.97 -3.08
N GLY A 117 -35.24 -11.44 -1.87
CA GLY A 117 -36.62 -11.58 -1.42
C GLY A 117 -37.37 -10.25 -1.27
N GLN A 118 -36.68 -9.16 -0.94
CA GLN A 118 -37.25 -7.81 -0.96
C GLN A 118 -37.61 -7.37 -2.40
N LEU A 119 -36.67 -7.50 -3.34
CA LEU A 119 -36.91 -7.17 -4.76
C LEU A 119 -38.01 -8.03 -5.37
N TRP A 120 -37.96 -9.34 -5.14
CA TRP A 120 -38.96 -10.29 -5.64
C TRP A 120 -40.37 -9.92 -5.16
N ARG A 121 -40.55 -9.57 -3.87
CA ARG A 121 -41.86 -9.12 -3.33
C ARG A 121 -42.33 -7.77 -3.88
N LEU A 122 -41.42 -6.83 -4.11
CA LEU A 122 -41.76 -5.57 -4.79
C LEU A 122 -42.24 -5.81 -6.23
N ARG A 123 -41.86 -6.95 -6.81
CA ARG A 123 -42.15 -7.34 -8.19
C ARG A 123 -43.40 -8.20 -8.35
N GLU A 124 -43.64 -9.16 -7.45
CA GLU A 124 -44.87 -9.98 -7.38
C GLU A 124 -46.15 -9.15 -7.26
N LYS A 125 -46.06 -7.92 -6.74
CA LYS A 125 -47.18 -6.98 -6.74
C LYS A 125 -47.59 -6.51 -8.15
N GLU A 126 -46.79 -6.77 -9.19
CA GLU A 126 -46.98 -6.18 -10.52
C GLU A 126 -46.82 -7.16 -11.70
N ARG A 127 -46.02 -8.24 -11.60
CA ARG A 127 -45.74 -9.16 -12.71
C ARG A 127 -45.38 -10.57 -12.22
N GLN A 128 -46.33 -11.50 -12.28
CA GLN A 128 -46.06 -12.92 -11.99
C GLN A 128 -45.43 -13.62 -13.21
N GLY A 129 -44.37 -14.38 -12.97
CA GLY A 129 -43.84 -15.38 -13.90
C GLY A 129 -42.99 -14.86 -15.07
N ASP A 130 -42.49 -13.62 -15.04
CA ASP A 130 -41.60 -13.13 -16.08
C ASP A 130 -40.10 -13.39 -15.77
N PRO A 131 -39.20 -13.29 -16.77
CA PRO A 131 -37.83 -13.81 -16.69
C PRO A 131 -36.99 -13.25 -15.55
N VAL A 132 -37.11 -11.97 -15.21
CA VAL A 132 -36.37 -11.36 -14.10
C VAL A 132 -36.89 -11.88 -12.75
N GLY A 133 -38.18 -12.13 -12.64
CA GLY A 133 -38.79 -12.70 -11.43
C GLY A 133 -38.32 -14.14 -11.19
N THR A 134 -38.23 -14.94 -12.25
CA THR A 134 -37.64 -16.29 -12.20
C THR A 134 -36.17 -16.23 -11.79
N TRP A 135 -35.38 -15.37 -12.44
CA TRP A 135 -33.95 -15.20 -12.12
C TRP A 135 -33.70 -14.79 -10.65
N LEU A 136 -34.48 -13.84 -10.11
CA LEU A 136 -34.39 -13.45 -8.70
C LEU A 136 -34.75 -14.58 -7.73
N ARG A 137 -35.72 -15.43 -8.11
CA ARG A 137 -36.10 -16.61 -7.32
C ARG A 137 -34.99 -17.65 -7.31
N ASP A 138 -34.40 -17.93 -8.47
CA ASP A 138 -33.29 -18.88 -8.59
C ASP A 138 -32.07 -18.42 -7.77
N LEU A 139 -31.74 -17.12 -7.81
CA LEU A 139 -30.69 -16.55 -6.97
C LEU A 139 -30.99 -16.67 -5.46
N LEU A 140 -32.24 -16.44 -5.07
CA LEU A 140 -32.71 -16.57 -3.69
C LEU A 140 -32.57 -18.01 -3.19
N ASP A 141 -33.06 -18.98 -3.96
CA ASP A 141 -32.99 -20.40 -3.60
C ASP A 141 -31.53 -20.86 -3.54
N ALA A 142 -30.69 -20.48 -4.52
CA ALA A 142 -29.27 -20.80 -4.52
C ALA A 142 -28.53 -20.24 -3.30
N ALA A 143 -28.74 -18.96 -2.96
CA ALA A 143 -28.11 -18.33 -1.80
C ALA A 143 -28.53 -19.00 -0.48
N ARG A 144 -29.80 -19.39 -0.35
CA ARG A 144 -30.32 -20.09 0.82
C ARG A 144 -29.71 -21.48 0.96
N THR A 145 -29.73 -22.28 -0.10
CA THR A 145 -29.16 -23.64 -0.11
C THR A 145 -27.66 -23.62 0.18
N GLU A 146 -26.91 -22.69 -0.41
CA GLU A 146 -25.48 -22.54 -0.15
C GLU A 146 -25.21 -22.19 1.33
N ALA A 147 -25.97 -21.26 1.91
CA ALA A 147 -25.82 -20.88 3.31
C ALA A 147 -26.16 -22.02 4.28
N ASP A 148 -27.27 -22.73 4.04
CA ASP A 148 -27.69 -23.88 4.85
C ASP A 148 -26.63 -25.00 4.80
N SER A 149 -26.10 -25.29 3.61
CA SER A 149 -25.07 -26.32 3.42
C SER A 149 -23.79 -26.02 4.21
N ILE A 150 -23.33 -24.77 4.16
CA ILE A 150 -22.12 -24.35 4.89
C ILE A 150 -22.38 -24.39 6.40
N ASP A 151 -23.52 -23.87 6.88
CA ASP A 151 -23.88 -23.91 8.31
C ASP A 151 -23.94 -25.35 8.84
N ASP A 152 -24.56 -26.27 8.11
CA ASP A 152 -24.68 -27.68 8.48
C ASP A 152 -23.34 -28.40 8.48
N TRP A 153 -22.45 -28.08 7.53
CA TRP A 153 -21.07 -28.58 7.56
C TRP A 153 -20.31 -28.03 8.77
N MET A 154 -20.40 -26.73 9.03
CA MET A 154 -19.71 -26.08 10.14
C MET A 154 -20.12 -26.67 11.49
N ARG A 155 -21.41 -26.98 11.69
CA ARG A 155 -21.92 -27.60 12.92
C ARG A 155 -21.35 -29.00 13.16
N ARG A 156 -21.01 -29.74 12.10
CA ARG A 156 -20.53 -31.12 12.16
C ARG A 156 -19.02 -31.22 12.26
N GLU A 157 -18.29 -30.45 11.45
CA GLU A 157 -16.87 -30.72 11.17
C GLU A 157 -15.89 -29.67 11.71
N LEU A 158 -16.35 -28.43 11.94
CA LEU A 158 -15.46 -27.27 12.13
C LEU A 158 -14.58 -27.38 13.38
N SER A 159 -15.13 -27.85 14.49
CA SER A 159 -14.39 -28.02 15.75
C SER A 159 -13.29 -29.08 15.63
N THR A 160 -13.60 -30.20 14.98
CA THR A 160 -12.62 -31.26 14.69
C THR A 160 -11.53 -30.76 13.75
N LEU A 161 -11.90 -30.01 12.70
CA LEU A 161 -10.93 -29.45 11.77
C LEU A 161 -10.02 -28.43 12.44
N ARG A 162 -10.57 -27.56 13.31
CA ARG A 162 -9.80 -26.61 14.12
C ARG A 162 -8.75 -27.32 14.95
N GLN A 163 -9.14 -28.33 15.72
CA GLN A 163 -8.22 -29.07 16.57
C GLN A 163 -7.09 -29.72 15.77
N LYS A 164 -7.42 -30.32 14.61
CA LYS A 164 -6.42 -30.92 13.71
C LYS A 164 -5.45 -29.88 13.16
N ALA A 165 -5.97 -28.72 12.72
CA ALA A 165 -5.16 -27.64 12.18
C ALA A 165 -4.20 -27.06 13.24
N GLU A 166 -4.71 -26.77 14.44
CA GLU A 166 -3.90 -26.24 15.55
C GLU A 166 -2.82 -27.22 16.00
N ASN A 167 -3.12 -28.51 16.11
CA ASN A 167 -2.14 -29.54 16.46
C ASN A 167 -1.04 -29.65 15.40
N ARG A 168 -1.41 -29.62 14.10
CA ARG A 168 -0.44 -29.68 13.01
C ARG A 168 0.40 -28.42 12.93
N ALA A 169 -0.19 -27.24 13.08
CA ALA A 169 0.52 -25.97 13.08
C ALA A 169 1.59 -25.94 14.19
N ARG A 170 1.23 -26.39 15.41
CA ARG A 170 2.18 -26.49 16.52
C ARG A 170 3.35 -27.43 16.20
N ALA A 171 3.07 -28.61 15.65
CA ALA A 171 4.12 -29.56 15.27
C ALA A 171 5.05 -29.01 14.18
N LEU A 172 4.53 -28.19 13.25
CA LEU A 172 5.34 -27.52 12.23
C LEU A 172 6.20 -26.40 12.81
N GLU A 173 5.69 -25.64 13.78
CA GLU A 173 6.45 -24.60 14.48
C GLU A 173 7.59 -25.21 15.30
N GLU A 174 7.32 -26.28 16.06
CA GLU A 174 8.34 -27.03 16.81
C GLU A 174 9.45 -27.58 15.89
N ALA A 175 9.11 -28.08 14.70
CA ALA A 175 10.10 -28.59 13.74
C ALA A 175 10.92 -27.49 13.03
N ARG A 176 10.41 -26.25 12.97
CA ARG A 176 11.11 -25.11 12.36
C ARG A 176 12.21 -24.56 13.26
N ASP A 177 11.99 -24.54 14.57
CA ASP A 177 13.02 -24.11 15.54
C ASP A 177 14.28 -25.01 15.48
N ASP A 178 14.12 -26.28 15.07
CA ASP A 178 15.23 -27.23 14.88
C ASP A 178 15.97 -27.09 13.52
N SER A 179 15.45 -26.30 12.57
CA SER A 179 15.88 -26.32 11.16
C SER A 179 16.07 -24.95 10.48
N GLU A 180 16.23 -23.85 11.23
CA GLU A 180 16.47 -22.52 10.63
C GLU A 180 17.82 -22.43 9.87
N GLU A 181 17.86 -22.96 8.65
CA GLU A 181 18.89 -22.71 7.64
C GLU A 181 18.25 -22.25 6.32
N ASN A 182 18.63 -21.03 5.92
CA ASN A 182 18.73 -20.53 4.54
C ASN A 182 17.44 -20.34 3.72
N LEU A 183 16.75 -19.22 3.94
CA LEU A 183 16.25 -18.41 2.83
C LEU A 183 17.36 -17.43 2.43
N ALA A 184 18.23 -17.86 1.55
CA ALA A 184 19.19 -16.96 0.92
C ALA A 184 18.40 -16.00 0.02
N ILE A 185 18.41 -14.71 0.35
CA ILE A 185 18.20 -13.67 -0.65
C ILE A 185 19.30 -13.89 -1.70
N ALA A 186 18.90 -14.20 -2.94
CA ALA A 186 19.84 -14.42 -4.03
C ALA A 186 20.81 -13.23 -4.14
N GLU A 187 22.10 -13.52 -4.31
CA GLU A 187 23.17 -12.51 -4.37
C GLU A 187 22.92 -11.43 -5.43
N GLU A 188 22.16 -11.76 -6.47
CA GLU A 188 21.82 -10.85 -7.58
C GLU A 188 20.98 -9.62 -7.16
N ASP A 189 20.15 -9.71 -6.11
CA ASP A 189 19.39 -8.56 -5.59
C ASP A 189 20.21 -7.72 -4.58
N ILE A 190 21.31 -8.29 -4.09
CA ILE A 190 22.31 -7.60 -3.28
C ILE A 190 23.20 -6.81 -4.25
N THR A 191 23.66 -7.41 -5.36
CA THR A 191 24.47 -6.72 -6.39
C THR A 191 23.70 -5.68 -7.22
N ALA A 192 22.38 -5.80 -7.35
CA ALA A 192 21.52 -4.73 -7.91
C ALA A 192 21.31 -3.53 -6.96
N ASN A 193 21.65 -3.67 -5.67
CA ASN A 193 21.64 -2.57 -4.72
C ASN A 193 23.00 -2.31 -4.04
N GLU A 194 24.07 -3.00 -4.44
CA GLU A 194 25.45 -2.83 -3.94
C GLU A 194 26.26 -1.91 -4.86
N GLU A 195 26.03 -1.95 -6.18
CA GLU A 195 26.86 -1.19 -7.13
C GLU A 195 26.31 0.22 -7.41
N GLN A 196 26.44 1.07 -6.40
CA GLN A 196 26.97 2.44 -6.45
C GLN A 196 26.93 3.01 -5.02
N SER A 197 27.54 2.30 -4.06
CA SER A 197 28.07 2.96 -2.85
C SER A 197 29.43 3.62 -3.11
N ASP A 198 29.99 3.40 -4.30
CA ASP A 198 31.10 4.19 -4.81
C ASP A 198 30.47 5.49 -5.33
N LEU A 199 30.30 6.45 -4.43
CA LEU A 199 30.73 7.80 -4.80
C LEU A 199 32.09 7.60 -5.46
N ALA A 200 32.21 7.98 -6.73
CA ALA A 200 33.49 8.00 -7.40
C ALA A 200 34.46 8.85 -6.57
N ASP A 201 35.21 8.21 -5.68
CA ASP A 201 36.64 8.42 -5.60
C ASP A 201 37.20 7.97 -6.95
N ASP A 202 36.93 8.77 -8.00
CA ASP A 202 37.79 8.79 -9.16
C ASP A 202 39.09 9.45 -8.68
N ASP A 203 39.91 8.65 -7.98
CA ASP A 203 41.37 8.78 -8.01
C ASP A 203 41.84 8.29 -9.38
N ASP A 204 41.32 8.89 -10.45
CA ASP A 204 41.98 8.85 -11.75
C ASP A 204 42.95 10.02 -11.76
N GLY A 205 44.23 9.69 -11.59
CA GLY A 205 45.38 10.59 -11.62
C GLY A 205 45.57 11.25 -12.98
N SER A 206 44.63 12.11 -13.36
CA SER A 206 44.74 13.11 -14.39
C SER A 206 44.62 14.48 -13.71
N GLU A 207 45.78 15.00 -13.31
CA GLU A 207 45.98 16.38 -12.81
C GLU A 207 45.18 17.40 -13.64
N GLY A 208 44.02 17.77 -13.11
CA GLY A 208 43.27 18.95 -13.50
C GLY A 208 42.95 19.73 -12.22
N GLU A 209 43.89 20.56 -11.78
CA GLU A 209 43.73 21.48 -10.65
C GLU A 209 42.46 22.33 -10.84
N GLY A 210 41.38 21.97 -10.15
CA GLY A 210 40.19 22.79 -9.97
C GLY A 210 39.96 22.95 -8.47
N SER A 211 40.21 24.14 -7.94
CA SER A 211 39.98 24.43 -6.52
C SER A 211 38.48 24.35 -6.18
N GLU A 212 38.15 23.95 -4.95
CA GLU A 212 36.78 24.02 -4.36
C GLU A 212 36.11 25.41 -4.46
N SER A 213 36.83 26.43 -4.93
CA SER A 213 36.37 27.82 -5.09
C SER A 213 35.28 28.02 -6.15
N ASP A 214 35.13 27.10 -7.11
CA ASP A 214 34.31 27.32 -8.31
C ASP A 214 32.94 26.63 -8.23
N ARG A 215 32.53 26.17 -7.04
CA ARG A 215 31.20 25.60 -6.79
C ARG A 215 30.38 26.51 -5.89
N ALA A 216 29.15 26.79 -6.30
CA ALA A 216 28.23 27.63 -5.54
C ALA A 216 26.92 26.91 -5.22
N TRP A 217 26.40 27.14 -4.02
CA TRP A 217 25.12 26.60 -3.57
C TRP A 217 24.00 27.61 -3.78
N TYR A 218 22.90 27.15 -4.39
CA TYR A 218 21.67 27.88 -4.63
C TYR A 218 20.55 27.15 -3.88
N GLY A 219 19.99 27.77 -2.85
CA GLY A 219 18.97 27.21 -1.95
C GLY A 219 17.64 27.92 -2.13
N THR A 220 16.86 28.22 -1.09
CA THR A 220 16.01 27.25 -0.43
C THR A 220 14.67 27.19 -1.17
N LEU A 221 14.59 26.43 -2.28
CA LEU A 221 13.31 26.20 -2.94
C LEU A 221 12.42 25.36 -2.03
N TYR A 222 11.26 25.87 -1.64
CA TYR A 222 10.33 25.14 -0.77
C TYR A 222 9.70 23.97 -1.53
N LEU A 223 9.88 22.75 -1.00
CA LEU A 223 9.28 21.53 -1.58
C LEU A 223 7.98 21.14 -0.88
N GLY A 224 7.86 21.42 0.42
CA GLY A 224 6.71 21.01 1.22
C GLY A 224 6.97 21.11 2.72
N GLY A 225 5.91 20.99 3.52
CA GLY A 225 6.04 21.06 4.97
C GLY A 225 4.75 20.71 5.71
N GLY A 226 4.91 20.29 6.96
CA GLY A 226 3.82 19.86 7.82
C GLY A 226 4.09 20.20 9.29
N SER A 227 3.41 19.49 10.19
CA SER A 227 3.41 19.78 11.63
C SER A 227 4.80 19.68 12.31
N TYR A 228 5.72 18.92 11.72
CA TYR A 228 7.02 18.60 12.32
C TYR A 228 8.21 19.26 11.60
N GLY A 229 7.97 20.02 10.52
CA GLY A 229 9.05 20.67 9.78
C GLY A 229 8.70 21.00 8.34
N ALA A 230 9.70 21.51 7.62
CA ALA A 230 9.60 21.86 6.19
C ALA A 230 10.87 21.44 5.44
N ALA A 231 10.70 21.05 4.18
CA ALA A 231 11.75 20.60 3.29
C ALA A 231 12.07 21.66 2.24
N TYR A 232 13.37 21.88 2.00
CA TYR A 232 13.88 22.87 1.06
C TYR A 232 14.96 22.26 0.18
N LEU A 233 14.86 22.44 -1.13
CA LEU A 233 15.88 22.01 -2.09
C LEU A 233 17.04 23.03 -2.14
N TRP A 234 18.24 22.48 -2.20
CA TRP A 234 19.50 23.16 -2.49
C TRP A 234 20.16 22.48 -3.67
N LEU A 235 20.66 23.28 -4.62
CA LEU A 235 21.46 22.85 -5.76
C LEU A 235 22.87 23.37 -5.59
N GLN A 236 23.88 22.54 -5.87
CA GLN A 236 25.24 23.00 -6.07
C GLN A 236 25.48 23.08 -7.57
N VAL A 237 26.04 24.18 -8.03
CA VAL A 237 26.33 24.46 -9.43
C VAL A 237 27.84 24.62 -9.58
N ASP A 238 28.41 23.92 -10.56
CA ASP A 238 29.77 24.17 -11.04
C ASP A 238 29.74 25.46 -11.86
N GLN A 239 30.36 26.53 -11.35
CA GLN A 239 30.32 27.85 -11.97
C GLN A 239 31.14 27.94 -13.26
N ARG A 240 32.02 26.97 -13.54
CA ARG A 240 32.81 26.93 -14.77
C ARG A 240 32.01 26.33 -15.92
N THR A 241 31.21 25.30 -15.64
CA THR A 241 30.38 24.63 -16.66
C THR A 241 28.95 25.12 -16.67
N ASP A 242 28.53 25.87 -15.65
CA ASP A 242 27.14 26.31 -15.41
C ASP A 242 26.15 25.13 -15.34
N THR A 243 26.58 24.04 -14.70
CA THR A 243 25.77 22.83 -14.58
C THR A 243 25.55 22.44 -13.13
N ILE A 244 24.36 21.90 -12.83
CA ILE A 244 24.03 21.33 -11.52
C ILE A 244 24.96 20.13 -11.26
N CYS A 245 25.78 20.20 -10.21
CA CYS A 245 26.70 19.14 -9.81
C CYS A 245 26.28 18.40 -8.53
N ASN A 246 25.40 18.98 -7.71
CA ASN A 246 24.85 18.32 -6.52
C ASN A 246 23.43 18.83 -6.20
N ARG A 247 22.66 18.03 -5.45
CA ARG A 247 21.29 18.36 -5.04
C ARG A 247 20.95 17.74 -3.69
N VAL A 248 20.47 18.58 -2.78
CA VAL A 248 20.23 18.19 -1.38
C VAL A 248 18.92 18.77 -0.88
N VAL A 249 18.13 17.94 -0.20
CA VAL A 249 16.94 18.38 0.52
C VAL A 249 17.31 18.65 1.98
N CYS A 250 17.16 19.88 2.43
CA CYS A 250 17.29 20.25 3.83
C CYS A 250 15.89 20.22 4.50
N LYS A 251 15.62 19.18 5.30
CA LYS A 251 14.45 19.13 6.17
C LYS A 251 14.76 19.82 7.50
N LYS A 252 14.12 20.96 7.74
CA LYS A 252 14.17 21.68 9.02
C LYS A 252 13.13 21.10 9.97
N ALA A 253 13.55 20.22 10.87
CA ALA A 253 12.70 19.52 11.82
C ALA A 253 12.56 20.30 13.15
N ASN A 254 11.32 20.41 13.63
CA ASN A 254 10.97 20.95 14.94
C ASN A 254 10.74 19.81 15.93
N LEU A 255 11.68 19.63 16.87
CA LEU A 255 11.62 18.55 17.86
C LEU A 255 10.79 18.94 19.10
N ALA A 256 10.39 20.20 19.24
CA ALA A 256 9.66 20.67 20.42
C ALA A 256 8.37 19.87 20.74
N PRO A 257 7.54 19.47 19.75
CA PRO A 257 6.34 18.68 20.00
C PRO A 257 6.62 17.28 20.55
N ILE A 258 7.77 16.69 20.21
CA ILE A 258 8.15 15.32 20.60
C ILE A 258 9.17 15.26 21.74
N TRP A 259 9.67 16.42 22.19
CA TRP A 259 10.84 16.55 23.07
C TRP A 259 10.77 15.69 24.33
N ASN A 260 9.62 15.65 24.99
CA ASN A 260 9.45 14.99 26.29
C ASN A 260 9.04 13.51 26.19
N TYR A 261 9.00 12.91 24.99
CA TYR A 261 8.56 11.54 24.79
C TYR A 261 9.76 10.62 24.56
N SER A 262 10.10 9.81 25.57
CA SER A 262 11.30 8.96 25.55
C SER A 262 11.40 7.99 24.37
N HIS A 263 10.27 7.60 23.76
CA HIS A 263 10.28 6.68 22.61
C HIS A 263 10.75 7.30 21.29
N PHE A 264 10.93 8.63 21.24
CA PHE A 264 11.51 9.35 20.10
C PHE A 264 13.02 9.60 20.24
N TRP A 265 13.66 9.00 21.23
CA TRP A 265 15.08 9.21 21.54
C TRP A 265 15.77 7.87 21.81
N THR A 266 17.03 7.74 21.39
CA THR A 266 17.80 6.50 21.57
C THR A 266 18.02 6.16 23.03
N ASN A 267 18.29 7.17 23.87
CA ASN A 267 18.62 7.00 25.29
C ASN A 267 17.61 7.74 26.20
N GLY A 268 16.35 7.78 25.80
CA GLY A 268 15.28 8.49 26.51
C GLY A 268 15.26 10.01 26.27
N ALA A 269 14.20 10.67 26.70
CA ALA A 269 14.00 12.09 26.40
C ALA A 269 15.07 12.97 27.06
N PRO A 270 15.58 14.02 26.39
CA PRO A 270 16.53 14.96 26.96
C PRO A 270 16.02 15.58 28.26
N GLY A 271 16.85 15.55 29.32
CA GLY A 271 16.49 16.02 30.66
C GLY A 271 15.88 14.96 31.59
N ILE A 272 15.67 13.73 31.11
CA ILE A 272 15.39 12.55 31.95
C ILE A 272 16.68 11.78 32.26
N THR A 273 17.63 11.78 31.33
CA THR A 273 18.96 11.18 31.49
C THR A 273 20.03 12.29 31.55
N ASP A 274 20.92 12.21 32.54
CA ASP A 274 22.02 13.18 32.71
C ASP A 274 23.11 13.05 31.64
N ASN A 275 23.09 11.94 30.87
CA ASN A 275 24.01 11.69 29.77
C ASN A 275 23.33 11.85 28.41
N ILE A 276 23.50 13.04 27.82
CA ILE A 276 23.04 13.35 26.45
C ILE A 276 24.04 12.98 25.35
N SER A 277 25.24 12.49 25.70
CA SER A 277 26.19 12.00 24.69
C SER A 277 25.62 10.76 24.00
N ASN A 278 25.64 10.76 22.67
CA ASN A 278 25.03 9.72 21.83
C ASN A 278 23.49 9.57 21.96
N ASN A 279 22.79 10.58 22.51
CA ASN A 279 21.33 10.60 22.49
C ASN A 279 20.83 11.31 21.22
N LEU A 280 20.28 10.53 20.28
CA LEU A 280 19.79 11.03 19.01
C LEU A 280 18.27 10.88 18.93
N PRO A 281 17.57 11.79 18.24
CA PRO A 281 16.21 11.55 17.79
C PRO A 281 16.14 10.24 16.98
N THR A 282 15.05 9.49 17.13
CA THR A 282 14.85 8.22 16.42
C THR A 282 14.83 8.38 14.91
N GLU A 283 14.39 9.53 14.39
CA GLU A 283 14.47 9.85 12.96
C GLU A 283 15.91 9.82 12.44
N ILE A 284 16.82 10.54 13.12
CA ILE A 284 18.25 10.59 12.77
C ILE A 284 18.86 9.20 12.90
N GLN A 285 18.56 8.49 14.00
CA GLN A 285 19.08 7.13 14.22
C GLN A 285 18.59 6.14 13.16
N ALA A 286 17.34 6.22 12.73
CA ALA A 286 16.79 5.35 11.69
C ALA A 286 17.55 5.57 10.37
N HIS A 287 17.71 6.82 9.96
CA HIS A 287 18.49 7.15 8.77
C HIS A 287 19.95 6.69 8.86
N LEU A 288 20.65 6.97 9.97
CA LEU A 288 22.04 6.51 10.17
C LEU A 288 22.14 4.98 10.17
N GLY A 289 21.17 4.31 10.78
CA GLY A 289 21.12 2.86 10.84
C GLY A 289 20.90 2.24 9.46
N LEU A 290 20.13 2.87 8.58
CA LEU A 290 19.80 2.34 7.25
C LEU A 290 20.80 2.72 6.17
N ARG A 291 21.49 3.87 6.31
CA ARG A 291 22.41 4.43 5.32
C ARG A 291 23.53 3.46 4.92
N GLY A 292 23.87 3.45 3.63
CA GLY A 292 25.04 2.74 3.09
C GLY A 292 24.93 1.22 3.11
N LYS A 293 23.75 0.67 3.44
CA LYS A 293 23.51 -0.76 3.45
C LYS A 293 23.02 -1.24 2.08
N PRO A 294 23.33 -2.48 1.67
CA PRO A 294 22.68 -3.09 0.50
C PRO A 294 21.16 -3.00 0.61
N GLY A 295 20.52 -2.42 -0.41
CA GLY A 295 19.07 -2.17 -0.45
C GLY A 295 18.62 -0.83 0.13
N SER A 296 19.50 -0.04 0.76
CA SER A 296 19.16 1.24 1.40
C SER A 296 18.66 2.30 0.41
N ARG A 297 18.94 2.13 -0.89
CA ARG A 297 18.34 2.91 -1.99
C ARG A 297 16.82 2.85 -2.02
N SER A 298 16.17 1.92 -1.30
CA SER A 298 14.70 1.84 -1.11
C SER A 298 14.16 2.74 0.01
N THR A 299 15.03 3.48 0.69
CA THR A 299 14.70 4.54 1.65
C THR A 299 15.29 5.85 1.20
N VAL A 300 14.72 6.99 1.60
CA VAL A 300 15.33 8.30 1.41
C VAL A 300 16.61 8.37 2.24
N GLU A 301 17.76 8.47 1.57
CA GLU A 301 19.06 8.54 2.20
C GLU A 301 19.29 9.86 2.92
N MET A 302 19.91 9.79 4.09
CA MET A 302 20.41 10.97 4.80
C MET A 302 21.90 11.13 4.56
N LEU A 303 22.26 12.24 3.94
CA LEU A 303 23.62 12.63 3.61
C LEU A 303 24.35 13.18 4.84
N ASN A 304 23.67 14.01 5.63
CA ASN A 304 24.22 14.62 6.85
C ASN A 304 23.10 15.10 7.78
N TYR A 305 23.45 15.59 8.98
CA TYR A 305 22.50 16.26 9.88
C TYR A 305 23.18 17.32 10.75
N ASN A 306 22.39 18.24 11.27
CA ASN A 306 22.81 19.21 12.29
C ASN A 306 21.79 19.25 13.42
N LEU A 307 22.16 18.73 14.59
CA LEU A 307 21.30 18.65 15.75
C LEU A 307 21.59 19.79 16.73
N ARG A 308 20.61 20.67 16.95
CA ARG A 308 20.69 21.80 17.88
C ARG A 308 19.77 21.53 19.07
N LEU A 309 20.32 20.84 20.08
CA LEU A 309 19.56 20.45 21.28
C LEU A 309 19.00 21.65 22.05
N ALA A 310 19.76 22.75 22.17
CA ALA A 310 19.31 23.96 22.87
C ALA A 310 18.06 24.58 22.23
N ASP A 311 18.00 24.54 20.89
CA ASP A 311 16.90 25.12 20.11
C ASP A 311 15.77 24.12 19.86
N LYS A 312 15.95 22.85 20.26
CA LYS A 312 15.03 21.74 19.96
C LYS A 312 14.77 21.60 18.46
N GLN A 313 15.83 21.74 17.65
CA GLN A 313 15.76 21.66 16.20
C GLN A 313 16.78 20.67 15.66
N ALA A 314 16.47 20.10 14.51
CA ALA A 314 17.43 19.39 13.69
C ALA A 314 17.27 19.82 12.22
N ASP A 315 18.37 19.97 11.51
CA ASP A 315 18.35 19.99 10.04
C ASP A 315 18.83 18.62 9.55
N LEU A 316 18.03 17.96 8.74
CA LEU A 316 18.40 16.70 8.08
C LEU A 316 18.68 17.01 6.61
N TYR A 317 19.85 16.60 6.14
CA TYR A 317 20.25 16.74 4.75
C TYR A 317 20.02 15.40 4.06
N LEU A 318 19.04 15.37 3.18
CA LEU A 318 18.51 14.16 2.55
C LEU A 318 18.78 14.21 1.04
N GLU A 319 18.81 13.04 0.40
CA GLU A 319 18.81 12.96 -1.06
C GLU A 319 17.55 13.61 -1.65
N TYR A 320 17.68 14.14 -2.87
CA TYR A 320 16.54 14.64 -3.63
C TYR A 320 15.89 13.54 -4.47
N CYS A 321 14.57 13.39 -4.35
CA CYS A 321 13.76 12.48 -5.16
C CYS A 321 13.05 13.28 -6.27
N PRO A 322 13.50 13.18 -7.54
CA PRO A 322 13.10 14.10 -8.60
C PRO A 322 11.66 13.95 -9.08
N PHE A 323 11.01 12.82 -8.84
CA PHE A 323 9.67 12.55 -9.36
C PHE A 323 8.56 12.71 -8.31
N GLY A 324 8.83 13.51 -7.26
CA GLY A 324 7.88 13.80 -6.19
C GLY A 324 7.57 12.57 -5.34
N ASP A 325 6.38 12.57 -4.74
CA ASP A 325 5.88 11.46 -3.92
C ASP A 325 4.64 10.77 -4.54
N ALA A 326 4.18 9.68 -3.92
CA ALA A 326 3.02 8.94 -4.40
C ALA A 326 1.69 9.65 -4.18
N PHE A 327 1.62 10.67 -3.32
CA PHE A 327 0.48 11.58 -3.23
C PHE A 327 0.45 12.52 -4.45
N ASP A 328 1.58 13.06 -4.86
CA ASP A 328 1.72 13.84 -6.09
C ASP A 328 1.37 12.99 -7.32
N LEU A 329 1.82 11.72 -7.37
CA LEU A 329 1.43 10.80 -8.44
C LEU A 329 -0.09 10.58 -8.50
N LEU A 330 -0.75 10.46 -7.34
CA LEU A 330 -2.19 10.28 -7.24
C LEU A 330 -2.98 11.53 -7.68
N ASN A 331 -2.54 12.71 -7.26
CA ASN A 331 -3.24 13.97 -7.53
C ASN A 331 -2.83 14.62 -8.86
N GLY A 332 -1.63 14.30 -9.35
CA GLY A 332 -1.07 14.89 -10.55
C GLY A 332 -1.85 14.48 -11.80
N ASN A 333 -1.88 15.35 -12.79
CA ASN A 333 -2.53 15.14 -14.09
C ASN A 333 -1.84 14.08 -14.98
N HIS A 334 -1.31 13.00 -14.38
CA HIS A 334 -0.67 11.88 -15.09
C HIS A 334 -1.70 10.93 -15.74
N GLY A 335 -2.99 11.21 -15.55
CA GLY A 335 -4.10 10.52 -16.22
C GLY A 335 -4.55 9.23 -15.55
N TYR A 336 -4.24 9.02 -14.27
CA TYR A 336 -4.60 7.84 -13.47
C TYR A 336 -5.55 8.22 -12.31
N HIS A 337 -6.67 8.88 -12.62
CA HIS A 337 -7.60 9.45 -11.63
C HIS A 337 -8.76 8.51 -11.27
N ALA A 338 -8.44 7.29 -10.86
CA ALA A 338 -9.41 6.31 -10.40
C ALA A 338 -10.40 6.85 -9.34
N ALA A 339 -9.94 7.71 -8.42
CA ALA A 339 -10.73 8.27 -7.33
C ALA A 339 -11.88 9.19 -7.78
N GLU A 340 -11.74 9.92 -8.88
CA GLU A 340 -12.71 10.97 -9.28
C GLU A 340 -13.80 10.44 -10.22
N HIS A 341 -13.70 9.18 -10.65
CA HIS A 341 -14.65 8.59 -11.59
C HIS A 341 -15.96 8.22 -10.90
N THR A 342 -16.98 9.05 -11.16
CA THR A 342 -18.31 8.98 -10.55
C THR A 342 -18.96 7.59 -10.67
N LYS A 343 -18.75 6.84 -11.76
CA LYS A 343 -19.33 5.49 -11.89
C LYS A 343 -18.72 4.47 -10.95
N ARG A 344 -17.39 4.44 -10.76
CA ARG A 344 -16.75 3.53 -9.79
C ARG A 344 -17.18 3.80 -8.36
N ILE A 345 -17.49 5.06 -8.03
CA ILE A 345 -18.04 5.44 -6.73
C ILE A 345 -19.51 5.00 -6.61
N LYS A 346 -20.33 5.24 -7.63
CA LYS A 346 -21.77 4.95 -7.61
C LYS A 346 -22.09 3.45 -7.77
N SER A 347 -21.27 2.71 -8.51
CA SER A 347 -21.42 1.29 -8.83
C SER A 347 -20.10 0.52 -8.67
N PRO A 348 -19.51 0.40 -7.46
CA PRO A 348 -18.24 -0.27 -7.22
C PRO A 348 -18.24 -1.80 -7.48
N TRP A 349 -19.40 -2.38 -7.81
CA TRP A 349 -19.57 -3.78 -8.20
C TRP A 349 -19.49 -4.01 -9.71
N GLU A 350 -19.50 -2.96 -10.51
CA GLU A 350 -19.36 -3.04 -11.97
C GLU A 350 -17.87 -2.96 -12.37
N ASP A 351 -17.51 -3.82 -13.33
CA ASP A 351 -16.22 -3.76 -13.97
C ASP A 351 -16.25 -2.69 -15.06
N HIS A 352 -15.44 -1.67 -14.86
CA HIS A 352 -15.21 -0.57 -15.78
C HIS A 352 -13.70 -0.42 -16.06
N SER A 353 -12.92 -1.48 -15.89
CA SER A 353 -11.47 -1.44 -16.11
C SER A 353 -11.08 -1.02 -17.53
N ASP A 354 -11.93 -1.31 -18.53
CA ASP A 354 -11.76 -0.84 -19.91
C ASP A 354 -12.07 0.66 -20.11
N GLU A 355 -12.79 1.30 -19.17
CA GLU A 355 -13.16 2.72 -19.24
C GLU A 355 -12.13 3.64 -18.58
N TYR A 356 -11.22 3.10 -17.74
CA TYR A 356 -10.35 3.88 -16.88
C TYR A 356 -8.90 3.43 -16.92
N LYS A 357 -8.00 4.39 -16.71
CA LYS A 357 -6.58 4.10 -16.58
C LYS A 357 -6.24 3.79 -15.11
N LEU A 358 -5.85 2.55 -14.85
CA LEU A 358 -5.29 2.09 -13.58
C LEU A 358 -3.78 1.96 -13.69
N TYR A 359 -3.05 2.14 -12.59
CA TYR A 359 -1.58 2.08 -12.62
C TYR A 359 -1.12 0.75 -13.19
N PRO A 360 -0.10 0.73 -14.08
CA PRO A 360 0.37 -0.52 -14.67
C PRO A 360 0.79 -1.52 -13.60
N GLU A 361 0.35 -2.77 -13.71
CA GLU A 361 0.68 -3.80 -12.72
C GLU A 361 2.20 -3.98 -12.49
N PRO A 362 3.09 -3.94 -13.52
CA PRO A 362 4.53 -3.97 -13.31
C PRO A 362 5.07 -2.84 -12.44
N PHE A 363 4.51 -1.63 -12.55
CA PHE A 363 4.87 -0.51 -11.69
C PHE A 363 4.47 -0.79 -10.24
N CYS A 364 3.28 -1.32 -10.01
CA CYS A 364 2.82 -1.69 -8.68
C CYS A 364 3.73 -2.76 -8.05
N TRP A 365 4.17 -3.76 -8.83
CA TRP A 365 5.15 -4.74 -8.37
C TRP A 365 6.51 -4.11 -8.02
N ALA A 366 7.02 -3.19 -8.85
CA ALA A 366 8.27 -2.48 -8.59
C ALA A 366 8.21 -1.64 -7.30
N ALA A 367 7.11 -0.90 -7.09
CA ALA A 367 6.88 -0.12 -5.87
C ALA A 367 6.77 -1.05 -4.63
N PHE A 368 6.04 -2.16 -4.75
CA PHE A 368 5.88 -3.13 -3.67
C PHE A 368 7.23 -3.75 -3.28
N GLN A 369 8.05 -4.13 -4.27
CA GLN A 369 9.38 -4.69 -4.04
C GLN A 369 10.26 -3.73 -3.22
N ASN A 370 10.34 -2.47 -3.64
CA ASN A 370 11.18 -1.49 -2.94
C ASN A 370 10.71 -1.26 -1.49
N MET A 371 9.40 -1.13 -1.25
CA MET A 371 8.88 -0.99 0.11
C MET A 371 9.10 -2.23 0.98
N VAL A 372 9.04 -3.43 0.40
CA VAL A 372 9.36 -4.69 1.10
C VAL A 372 10.85 -4.75 1.45
N VAL A 373 11.74 -4.33 0.55
CA VAL A 373 13.19 -4.23 0.80
C VAL A 373 13.47 -3.24 1.93
N ALA A 374 12.85 -2.06 1.93
CA ALA A 374 12.94 -1.10 3.03
C ALA A 374 12.42 -1.70 4.34
N GLY A 375 11.30 -2.45 4.27
CA GLY A 375 10.73 -3.19 5.40
C GLY A 375 11.70 -4.19 6.02
N ILE A 376 12.42 -4.96 5.21
CA ILE A 376 13.46 -5.90 5.65
C ILE A 376 14.60 -5.17 6.36
N LEU A 377 15.07 -4.06 5.78
CA LEU A 377 16.14 -3.27 6.41
C LEU A 377 15.70 -2.65 7.74
N MET A 378 14.47 -2.17 7.82
CA MET A 378 13.91 -1.69 9.09
C MET A 378 13.77 -2.81 10.14
N GLU A 379 13.43 -4.03 9.70
CA GLU A 379 13.30 -5.21 10.58
C GLU A 379 14.64 -5.65 11.17
N ARG A 380 15.69 -5.74 10.35
CA ARG A 380 16.95 -6.41 10.77
C ARG A 380 18.26 -5.77 10.29
N GLY A 381 18.20 -4.60 9.66
CA GLY A 381 19.39 -3.83 9.25
C GLY A 381 20.22 -4.46 8.13
N GLN A 382 19.73 -5.53 7.50
CA GLN A 382 20.38 -6.19 6.36
C GLN A 382 19.40 -7.06 5.60
N LEU A 383 19.69 -7.30 4.32
CA LEU A 383 18.82 -8.13 3.49
C LEU A 383 18.89 -9.60 3.90
N LYS A 384 20.08 -10.20 4.04
CA LYS A 384 20.20 -11.62 4.43
C LYS A 384 19.72 -11.83 5.88
N LYS A 385 18.98 -12.92 6.14
CA LYS A 385 18.60 -13.30 7.52
C LYS A 385 19.81 -13.82 8.32
N ALA A 386 20.67 -14.61 7.67
CA ALA A 386 21.89 -15.13 8.27
C ALA A 386 22.86 -14.00 8.64
N GLY A 387 23.39 -14.04 9.86
CA GLY A 387 24.32 -13.04 10.37
C GLY A 387 23.69 -11.70 10.75
N ALA A 388 22.36 -11.61 10.82
CA ALA A 388 21.69 -10.40 11.28
C ALA A 388 22.09 -10.09 12.73
N ASP A 389 22.33 -8.81 13.04
CA ASP A 389 22.70 -8.37 14.38
C ASP A 389 21.53 -8.66 15.34
N PRO A 390 21.71 -9.56 16.34
CA PRO A 390 20.67 -9.89 17.28
C PRO A 390 20.26 -8.71 18.17
N ASN A 391 21.05 -7.63 18.21
CA ASN A 391 20.75 -6.40 18.94
C ASN A 391 20.13 -5.30 18.07
N TRP A 392 19.94 -5.55 16.77
CA TRP A 392 19.29 -4.58 15.89
C TRP A 392 17.91 -4.22 16.41
N PRO A 393 17.61 -2.93 16.63
CA PRO A 393 16.26 -2.52 17.00
C PRO A 393 15.37 -2.47 15.75
N VAL A 394 14.20 -3.10 15.81
CA VAL A 394 13.20 -3.00 14.75
C VAL A 394 12.77 -1.54 14.62
N ILE A 395 12.97 -0.95 13.45
CA ILE A 395 12.49 0.40 13.14
C ILE A 395 11.02 0.29 12.74
N VAL A 396 10.10 0.86 13.52
CA VAL A 396 8.68 0.95 13.17
C VAL A 396 8.38 2.36 12.69
N HIS A 397 7.97 2.50 11.43
CA HIS A 397 7.79 3.79 10.76
C HIS A 397 6.63 4.61 11.33
N ARG A 398 5.52 3.93 11.70
CA ARG A 398 4.27 4.48 12.25
C ARG A 398 3.46 5.44 11.36
N ASP A 399 4.00 5.94 10.25
CA ASP A 399 3.26 6.82 9.33
C ASP A 399 3.43 6.44 7.85
N PHE A 400 3.18 5.16 7.53
CA PHE A 400 3.12 4.72 6.14
C PHE A 400 1.86 5.27 5.46
N LYS A 401 2.08 6.08 4.42
CA LYS A 401 1.07 6.69 3.55
C LYS A 401 1.74 7.11 2.25
N ILE A 402 0.95 7.43 1.23
CA ILE A 402 1.51 7.72 -0.10
C ILE A 402 2.35 9.00 -0.14
N ASP A 403 2.11 9.96 0.76
CA ASP A 403 2.90 11.20 0.92
C ASP A 403 4.34 10.91 1.39
N ASN A 404 4.56 9.76 2.01
CA ASN A 404 5.85 9.36 2.57
C ASN A 404 6.57 8.33 1.67
N ILE A 405 6.10 8.15 0.43
CA ILE A 405 6.73 7.30 -0.57
C ILE A 405 7.18 8.17 -1.74
N PHE A 406 8.48 8.42 -1.80
CA PHE A 406 9.11 9.28 -2.81
C PHE A 406 9.57 8.47 -4.02
N PHE A 407 9.73 9.13 -5.16
CA PHE A 407 10.20 8.51 -6.40
C PHE A 407 11.57 9.05 -6.81
N GLY A 408 12.58 8.19 -6.67
CA GLY A 408 13.95 8.41 -7.09
C GLY A 408 14.20 8.05 -8.56
N VAL A 409 15.44 8.23 -9.02
CA VAL A 409 15.89 7.73 -10.33
C VAL A 409 15.70 6.20 -10.39
N ALA A 410 15.31 5.71 -11.57
CA ALA A 410 15.09 4.29 -11.83
C ALA A 410 16.36 3.46 -11.58
N ASP A 411 16.17 2.17 -11.28
CA ASP A 411 17.28 1.22 -11.20
C ASP A 411 17.55 0.58 -12.55
N ASP A 412 18.81 0.45 -12.95
CA ASP A 412 19.20 -0.14 -14.22
C ASP A 412 18.98 -1.67 -14.30
N LYS A 413 18.97 -2.39 -13.16
CA LYS A 413 18.93 -3.85 -13.10
C LYS A 413 17.56 -4.44 -12.74
N SER A 414 16.75 -3.71 -11.98
CA SER A 414 15.42 -4.13 -11.51
C SER A 414 14.35 -3.08 -11.79
N PHE A 415 13.52 -3.35 -12.80
CA PHE A 415 12.46 -2.48 -13.32
C PHE A 415 12.97 -1.13 -13.86
N PRO A 416 13.87 -1.12 -14.86
CA PRO A 416 14.51 0.10 -15.36
C PRO A 416 13.61 1.15 -15.99
N GLY A 417 12.35 0.79 -16.27
CA GLY A 417 11.35 1.73 -16.75
C GLY A 417 10.60 2.51 -15.67
N TYR A 418 10.76 2.16 -14.40
CA TYR A 418 10.01 2.76 -13.31
C TYR A 418 10.93 3.47 -12.31
N PRO A 419 10.57 4.69 -11.87
CA PRO A 419 11.22 5.33 -10.74
C PRO A 419 11.26 4.42 -9.52
N ARG A 420 12.37 4.50 -8.79
CA ARG A 420 12.54 3.73 -7.58
C ARG A 420 11.69 4.33 -6.47
N ALA A 421 10.71 3.59 -5.96
CA ALA A 421 9.98 3.97 -4.77
C ALA A 421 10.90 3.96 -3.54
N LYS A 422 10.83 5.01 -2.73
CA LYS A 422 11.68 5.23 -1.54
C LYS A 422 10.81 5.58 -0.34
N VAL A 423 10.94 4.82 0.75
CA VAL A 423 10.29 5.16 2.02
C VAL A 423 11.01 6.35 2.66
N GLY A 424 10.29 7.42 2.96
CA GLY A 424 10.81 8.63 3.59
C GLY A 424 10.00 9.06 4.81
N ASP A 425 10.43 10.16 5.44
CA ASP A 425 9.84 10.74 6.66
C ASP A 425 9.78 9.81 7.89
N PHE A 426 10.95 9.58 8.49
CA PHE A 426 11.09 8.84 9.74
C PHE A 426 10.78 9.68 10.99
N GLY A 427 10.17 10.87 10.85
CA GLY A 427 9.89 11.79 11.97
C GLY A 427 8.97 11.19 13.04
N LEU A 428 8.13 10.24 12.64
CA LEU A 428 7.30 9.45 13.56
C LEU A 428 7.86 8.07 13.90
N ALA A 429 9.01 7.68 13.36
CA ALA A 429 9.55 6.35 13.56
C ALA A 429 10.05 6.13 15.00
N ILE A 430 9.99 4.87 15.45
CA ILE A 430 10.56 4.42 16.73
C ILE A 430 11.46 3.21 16.50
N ALA A 431 12.46 3.07 17.35
CA ALA A 431 13.30 1.88 17.42
C ALA A 431 12.79 0.98 18.56
N ILE A 432 12.46 -0.28 18.25
CA ILE A 432 11.97 -1.29 19.20
C ILE A 432 13.10 -2.33 19.40
N PRO A 433 13.84 -2.28 20.51
CA PRO A 433 14.90 -3.25 20.76
C PRO A 433 14.31 -4.64 21.08
N PRO A 434 15.07 -5.74 20.89
CA PRO A 434 14.59 -7.11 21.13
C PRO A 434 14.01 -7.37 22.53
N ASN A 435 14.50 -6.63 23.53
CA ASN A 435 14.02 -6.68 24.92
C ASN A 435 13.49 -5.31 25.35
N ASP A 436 12.57 -4.73 24.56
CA ASP A 436 12.01 -3.41 24.82
C ASP A 436 11.38 -3.30 26.22
N PRO A 437 11.96 -2.53 27.15
CA PRO A 437 11.44 -2.40 28.50
C PRO A 437 10.26 -1.44 28.59
N ARG A 438 9.90 -0.76 27.50
CA ARG A 438 8.83 0.25 27.49
C ARG A 438 7.46 -0.41 27.57
N ASP A 439 6.56 0.22 28.34
CA ASP A 439 5.15 -0.13 28.32
C ASP A 439 4.51 0.25 26.98
N LEU A 440 3.64 -0.61 26.46
CA LEU A 440 2.91 -0.40 25.21
C LEU A 440 2.08 0.88 25.24
N GLU A 441 1.51 1.25 26.39
CA GLU A 441 0.76 2.51 26.52
C GLU A 441 1.65 3.75 26.31
N ALA A 442 2.92 3.66 26.67
CA ALA A 442 3.85 4.78 26.58
C ALA A 442 4.19 5.14 25.13
N LEU A 443 3.95 4.25 24.17
CA LEU A 443 4.20 4.50 22.74
C LEU A 443 3.16 5.42 22.10
N ARG A 444 1.94 5.50 22.68
CA ARG A 444 0.79 6.27 22.18
C ARG A 444 0.34 5.90 20.76
N THR A 445 -0.90 6.27 20.41
CA THR A 445 -1.34 6.25 19.01
C THR A 445 -0.74 7.45 18.29
N GLN A 446 0.00 7.22 17.20
CA GLN A 446 0.61 8.24 16.35
C GLN A 446 0.36 7.90 14.88
N GLY A 447 0.59 8.87 13.99
CA GLY A 447 0.41 8.72 12.55
C GLY A 447 -0.96 9.19 12.05
N THR A 448 -1.17 9.03 10.75
CA THR A 448 -2.39 9.45 10.06
C THR A 448 -3.55 8.50 10.38
N ALA A 449 -4.61 8.99 11.04
CA ALA A 449 -5.64 8.19 11.69
C ALA A 449 -6.23 7.05 10.83
N GLU A 450 -6.42 7.29 9.53
CA GLU A 450 -6.99 6.35 8.56
C GLU A 450 -6.00 5.25 8.10
N HIS A 451 -4.71 5.38 8.45
CA HIS A 451 -3.61 4.52 8.02
C HIS A 451 -3.05 3.69 9.18
N VAL A 452 -3.37 4.08 10.42
CA VAL A 452 -2.86 3.48 11.66
C VAL A 452 -3.23 2.00 11.74
N ALA A 453 -2.23 1.15 11.99
CA ALA A 453 -2.43 -0.28 12.22
C ALA A 453 -3.20 -0.54 13.54
N PRO A 454 -4.00 -1.60 13.64
CA PRO A 454 -4.77 -1.93 14.83
C PRO A 454 -3.97 -1.91 16.14
N GLU A 455 -2.77 -2.50 16.16
CA GLU A 455 -1.92 -2.63 17.34
C GLU A 455 -1.29 -1.31 17.81
N MET A 456 -1.30 -0.27 16.99
CA MET A 456 -0.84 1.06 17.39
C MET A 456 -1.87 1.81 18.25
N GLN A 457 -3.12 1.33 18.27
CA GLN A 457 -4.19 1.96 19.03
C GLN A 457 -4.13 1.51 20.49
N VAL A 458 -3.68 2.40 21.38
CA VAL A 458 -3.44 2.11 22.81
C VAL A 458 -4.63 1.46 23.52
N ARG A 459 -5.85 1.80 23.10
CA ARG A 459 -7.10 1.29 23.71
C ARG A 459 -7.57 -0.04 23.12
N LEU A 460 -6.95 -0.52 22.05
CA LEU A 460 -7.38 -1.76 21.41
C LEU A 460 -6.64 -2.95 21.96
N GLU A 461 -7.43 -3.98 22.26
CA GLU A 461 -6.96 -5.32 22.51
C GLU A 461 -7.34 -6.20 21.33
N VAL A 462 -6.36 -6.87 20.74
CA VAL A 462 -6.59 -7.85 19.67
C VAL A 462 -6.62 -9.22 20.32
N SER A 463 -7.83 -9.80 20.40
CA SER A 463 -8.11 -11.04 21.13
C SER A 463 -7.84 -10.92 22.65
N ASN A 464 -8.27 -9.81 23.26
CA ASN A 464 -8.08 -9.49 24.69
C ASN A 464 -6.61 -9.39 25.14
N VAL A 465 -5.71 -9.15 24.18
CA VAL A 465 -4.29 -8.97 24.40
C VAL A 465 -3.84 -7.72 23.68
N ARG A 466 -3.11 -6.84 24.37
CA ARG A 466 -2.42 -5.72 23.72
C ARG A 466 -1.28 -6.28 22.88
N ARG A 467 -1.23 -5.87 21.61
CA ARG A 467 -0.21 -6.31 20.68
C ARG A 467 0.90 -5.27 20.61
N PRO A 468 2.17 -5.67 20.66
CA PRO A 468 3.27 -4.74 20.46
C PRO A 468 3.30 -4.26 19.02
N GLN A 469 3.73 -3.00 18.83
CA GLN A 469 4.16 -2.53 17.52
C GLN A 469 5.39 -3.34 17.10
N SER A 470 5.50 -3.68 15.83
CA SER A 470 6.57 -4.56 15.33
C SER A 470 6.78 -4.39 13.82
N THR A 471 7.61 -5.24 13.22
CA THR A 471 7.68 -5.39 11.76
C THR A 471 6.30 -5.55 11.11
N LYS A 472 5.35 -6.23 11.77
CA LYS A 472 3.99 -6.43 11.25
C LYS A 472 3.19 -5.13 11.14
N THR A 473 3.55 -4.12 11.92
CA THR A 473 3.00 -2.76 11.82
C THR A 473 3.46 -2.09 10.54
N ASN A 474 4.73 -2.26 10.14
CA ASN A 474 5.22 -1.79 8.85
C ASN A 474 4.59 -2.57 7.69
N VAL A 475 4.39 -3.89 7.82
CA VAL A 475 3.71 -4.70 6.80
C VAL A 475 2.30 -4.15 6.52
N TRP A 476 1.54 -3.82 7.58
CA TRP A 476 0.25 -3.12 7.42
C TRP A 476 0.40 -1.82 6.63
N GLY A 477 1.36 -0.99 7.01
CA GLY A 477 1.67 0.27 6.34
C GLY A 477 1.95 0.12 4.84
N VAL A 478 2.77 -0.87 4.45
CA VAL A 478 3.02 -1.18 3.04
C VAL A 478 1.73 -1.60 2.33
N GLY A 479 0.89 -2.41 3.00
CA GLY A 479 -0.44 -2.77 2.49
C GLY A 479 -1.34 -1.55 2.24
N ILE A 480 -1.32 -0.56 3.12
CA ILE A 480 -2.09 0.68 2.99
C ILE A 480 -1.64 1.48 1.76
N VAL A 481 -0.33 1.67 1.58
CA VAL A 481 0.22 2.34 0.39
C VAL A 481 -0.17 1.59 -0.87
N MET A 482 0.06 0.28 -0.90
CA MET A 482 -0.25 -0.54 -2.07
C MET A 482 -1.74 -0.53 -2.40
N PHE A 483 -2.62 -0.62 -1.40
CA PHE A 483 -4.06 -0.49 -1.62
C PHE A 483 -4.40 0.87 -2.23
N SER A 484 -3.79 1.95 -1.74
CA SER A 484 -4.00 3.31 -2.26
C SER A 484 -3.64 3.40 -3.74
N LEU A 485 -2.51 2.80 -4.13
CA LEU A 485 -2.08 2.70 -5.53
C LEU A 485 -3.09 1.87 -6.35
N LEU A 486 -3.44 0.65 -5.93
CA LEU A 486 -4.34 -0.21 -6.72
C LEU A 486 -5.75 0.37 -6.84
N ALA A 487 -6.28 0.93 -5.75
CA ALA A 487 -7.56 1.62 -5.75
C ALA A 487 -7.50 2.94 -6.53
N GLY A 488 -6.30 3.53 -6.64
CA GLY A 488 -6.04 4.89 -7.09
C GLY A 488 -6.83 5.90 -6.26
N LYS A 489 -6.73 5.78 -4.93
CA LYS A 489 -7.40 6.61 -3.92
C LYS A 489 -6.46 6.84 -2.74
N TYR A 490 -6.66 7.93 -2.01
CA TYR A 490 -5.88 8.21 -0.80
C TYR A 490 -6.30 7.31 0.36
N GLY A 491 -5.45 6.34 0.69
CA GLY A 491 -5.73 5.34 1.70
C GLY A 491 -6.86 4.40 1.31
N PRO A 492 -7.16 3.44 2.18
CA PRO A 492 -8.45 2.78 2.11
C PRO A 492 -9.60 3.81 2.21
N CYS A 493 -9.56 4.88 3.02
CA CYS A 493 -10.78 5.65 3.30
C CYS A 493 -10.63 7.15 3.46
N THR A 494 -11.64 7.89 2.98
CA THR A 494 -11.88 9.28 3.35
C THR A 494 -12.49 9.38 4.77
N VAL A 495 -12.29 10.53 5.42
CA VAL A 495 -12.67 10.86 6.82
C VAL A 495 -14.15 10.55 7.19
N LYS A 496 -15.04 10.35 6.21
CA LYS A 496 -16.48 10.06 6.43
C LYS A 496 -16.88 8.59 6.24
N GLU A 497 -15.95 7.75 5.81
CA GLU A 497 -16.19 6.34 5.48
C GLU A 497 -15.40 5.39 6.37
N THR A 498 -14.70 5.89 7.40
CA THR A 498 -13.72 5.14 8.21
C THR A 498 -14.16 3.70 8.49
N TRP A 499 -13.55 2.77 7.74
CA TRP A 499 -13.84 1.35 7.89
C TRP A 499 -13.26 0.82 9.18
N PHE A 500 -12.17 1.37 9.69
CA PHE A 500 -11.55 0.94 10.95
C PHE A 500 -12.33 1.42 12.18
N ASP A 501 -13.57 0.95 12.27
CA ASP A 501 -14.37 0.95 13.49
C ASP A 501 -13.99 -0.31 14.27
N TRP A 502 -12.99 -0.14 15.12
CA TRP A 502 -12.42 -1.22 15.92
C TRP A 502 -13.42 -1.81 16.92
N ASP A 503 -14.47 -1.06 17.28
CA ASP A 503 -15.53 -1.53 18.16
C ASP A 503 -16.55 -2.41 17.41
N ARG A 504 -16.61 -2.32 16.07
CA ARG A 504 -17.50 -3.14 15.24
C ARG A 504 -16.72 -4.26 14.51
N PRO A 505 -16.82 -5.53 14.96
CA PRO A 505 -16.09 -6.65 14.35
C PRO A 505 -16.26 -6.79 12.83
N SER A 506 -17.43 -6.44 12.29
CA SER A 506 -17.69 -6.49 10.85
C SER A 506 -16.92 -5.47 10.02
N ARG A 507 -16.30 -4.48 10.66
CA ARG A 507 -15.59 -3.37 10.04
C ARG A 507 -14.09 -3.37 10.32
N ARG A 508 -13.59 -4.28 11.15
CA ARG A 508 -12.15 -4.37 11.51
C ARG A 508 -11.21 -4.72 10.35
N GLU A 509 -11.72 -5.37 9.31
CA GLU A 509 -10.96 -5.74 8.12
C GLU A 509 -11.19 -4.70 7.01
N PRO A 510 -10.17 -4.39 6.21
CA PRO A 510 -10.34 -3.51 5.05
C PRO A 510 -11.34 -4.12 4.04
N PRO A 511 -12.10 -3.29 3.31
CA PRO A 511 -12.91 -3.77 2.21
C PRO A 511 -12.02 -4.24 1.06
N GLU A 512 -12.57 -5.10 0.23
CA GLU A 512 -11.93 -5.45 -1.02
C GLU A 512 -11.90 -4.25 -1.98
N LEU A 513 -10.96 -4.28 -2.93
CA LEU A 513 -10.93 -3.37 -4.08
C LEU A 513 -12.27 -3.41 -4.84
N ASP A 514 -12.59 -2.37 -5.59
CA ASP A 514 -13.78 -2.39 -6.46
C ASP A 514 -13.61 -3.38 -7.63
N ALA A 515 -14.71 -3.70 -8.30
CA ALA A 515 -14.71 -4.70 -9.37
C ALA A 515 -13.78 -4.33 -10.54
N SER A 516 -13.60 -3.03 -10.82
CA SER A 516 -12.68 -2.57 -11.87
C SER A 516 -11.21 -2.88 -11.51
N ALA A 517 -10.79 -2.55 -10.28
CA ALA A 517 -9.44 -2.87 -9.84
C ALA A 517 -9.22 -4.38 -9.71
N GLN A 518 -10.22 -5.15 -9.24
CA GLN A 518 -10.14 -6.61 -9.17
C GLN A 518 -10.07 -7.29 -10.55
N ALA A 519 -10.66 -6.69 -11.58
CA ALA A 519 -10.59 -7.19 -12.95
C ALA A 519 -9.26 -6.84 -13.63
N PHE A 520 -8.72 -5.66 -13.33
CA PHE A 520 -7.49 -5.15 -13.93
C PHE A 520 -6.22 -5.82 -13.39
N TYR A 521 -6.10 -5.93 -12.05
CA TYR A 521 -4.90 -6.48 -11.43
C TYR A 521 -4.98 -8.00 -11.25
N SER A 522 -3.82 -8.66 -11.32
CA SER A 522 -3.74 -10.08 -11.00
C SER A 522 -4.23 -10.40 -9.60
N ARG A 523 -4.82 -11.59 -9.44
CA ARG A 523 -5.28 -12.07 -8.13
C ARG A 523 -4.12 -12.21 -7.15
N GLU A 524 -2.94 -12.53 -7.67
CA GLU A 524 -1.72 -12.69 -6.89
C GLU A 524 -1.32 -11.37 -6.21
N LEU A 525 -1.29 -10.26 -6.97
CA LEU A 525 -1.00 -8.93 -6.41
C LEU A 525 -2.05 -8.50 -5.38
N VAL A 526 -3.33 -8.55 -5.76
CA VAL A 526 -4.45 -8.13 -4.89
C VAL A 526 -4.42 -8.92 -3.58
N ASN A 527 -4.24 -10.23 -3.64
CA ASN A 527 -4.21 -11.08 -2.45
C ASN A 527 -3.05 -10.74 -1.50
N LEU A 528 -1.84 -10.49 -2.02
CA LEU A 528 -0.70 -10.09 -1.19
C LEU A 528 -0.95 -8.74 -0.49
N VAL A 529 -1.49 -7.76 -1.22
CA VAL A 529 -1.83 -6.44 -0.66
C VAL A 529 -2.89 -6.56 0.43
N MET A 530 -3.97 -7.29 0.17
CA MET A 530 -5.04 -7.50 1.15
C MET A 530 -4.57 -8.31 2.37
N ALA A 531 -3.57 -9.19 2.22
CA ALA A 531 -2.98 -9.93 3.34
C ALA A 531 -2.10 -9.07 4.24
N CYS A 532 -1.45 -8.04 3.70
CA CYS A 532 -0.67 -7.09 4.50
C CYS A 532 -1.55 -6.35 5.53
N MET A 533 -2.83 -6.12 5.22
CA MET A 533 -3.76 -5.32 6.02
C MET A 533 -4.74 -6.17 6.85
N ARG A 534 -4.36 -7.37 7.30
CA ARG A 534 -5.21 -8.16 8.20
C ARG A 534 -5.27 -7.53 9.59
N TYR A 535 -6.45 -7.59 10.21
CA TYR A 535 -6.68 -7.02 11.53
C TYR A 535 -5.74 -7.62 12.57
N ASN A 536 -5.60 -8.95 12.57
CA ASN A 536 -4.64 -9.64 13.40
C ASN A 536 -3.26 -9.62 12.72
N ASP A 537 -2.26 -9.11 13.43
CA ASP A 537 -0.87 -9.00 12.98
C ASP A 537 -0.24 -10.34 12.60
N SER A 538 -0.58 -11.40 13.33
CA SER A 538 -0.13 -12.76 13.03
C SER A 538 -0.71 -13.30 11.71
N ASP A 539 -1.80 -12.74 11.22
CA ASP A 539 -2.40 -13.04 9.90
C ASP A 539 -1.85 -12.16 8.79
N ARG A 540 -0.76 -11.40 9.02
CA ARG A 540 -0.03 -10.69 7.96
C ARG A 540 1.22 -11.48 7.55
N PRO A 541 1.65 -11.45 6.27
CA PRO A 541 2.89 -12.08 5.81
C PRO A 541 4.15 -11.46 6.44
N SER A 542 5.27 -12.17 6.42
CA SER A 542 6.59 -11.54 6.69
C SER A 542 7.08 -10.81 5.44
N PHE A 543 8.02 -9.88 5.59
CA PHE A 543 8.63 -9.24 4.43
C PHE A 543 9.42 -10.24 3.56
N ASP A 544 10.07 -11.24 4.15
CA ASP A 544 10.73 -12.31 3.40
C ASP A 544 9.76 -13.07 2.50
N HIS A 545 8.58 -13.42 3.03
CA HIS A 545 7.56 -14.10 2.24
C HIS A 545 7.01 -13.19 1.13
N LEU A 546 6.77 -11.91 1.43
CA LEU A 546 6.36 -10.94 0.42
C LEU A 546 7.39 -10.83 -0.70
N LEU A 547 8.68 -10.72 -0.36
CA LEU A 547 9.74 -10.64 -1.35
C LEU A 547 9.82 -11.91 -2.20
N ALA A 548 9.66 -13.09 -1.58
CA ALA A 548 9.65 -14.37 -2.29
C ALA A 548 8.46 -14.48 -3.28
N GLU A 549 7.25 -14.10 -2.87
CA GLU A 549 6.08 -14.13 -3.78
C GLU A 549 6.18 -13.03 -4.86
N ILE A 550 6.68 -11.83 -4.53
CA ILE A 550 6.96 -10.79 -5.54
C ILE A 550 7.90 -11.35 -6.61
N ARG A 551 9.02 -11.95 -6.21
CA ARG A 551 9.97 -12.56 -7.17
C ARG A 551 9.30 -13.61 -8.04
N LYS A 552 8.58 -14.55 -7.42
CA LYS A 552 7.85 -15.61 -8.11
C LYS A 552 6.89 -15.09 -9.19
N TYR A 553 6.23 -13.95 -8.95
CA TYR A 553 5.29 -13.36 -9.90
C TYR A 553 5.88 -12.27 -10.78
N THR A 554 7.19 -12.02 -10.73
CA THR A 554 7.83 -10.96 -11.53
C THR A 554 9.09 -11.43 -12.26
N THR A 555 9.58 -12.64 -11.95
CA THR A 555 10.61 -13.32 -12.73
C THR A 555 10.00 -13.94 -13.99
N PRO A 556 10.66 -13.83 -15.16
CA PRO A 556 10.16 -14.39 -16.41
C PRO A 556 9.78 -15.88 -16.30
N GLY A 557 8.58 -16.20 -16.74
CA GLY A 557 8.04 -17.56 -16.68
C GLY A 557 6.52 -17.60 -16.77
N ALA A 558 5.93 -18.77 -16.52
CA ALA A 558 4.48 -18.98 -16.62
C ALA A 558 3.64 -18.17 -15.63
N HIS A 559 4.27 -17.61 -14.59
CA HIS A 559 3.64 -16.85 -13.52
C HIS A 559 4.03 -15.37 -13.53
N ASP A 560 4.75 -14.92 -14.54
CA ASP A 560 5.21 -13.54 -14.64
C ASP A 560 4.03 -12.57 -14.86
N ARG A 561 3.81 -11.71 -13.88
CA ARG A 561 2.85 -10.60 -13.85
C ARG A 561 3.52 -9.24 -14.03
N ALA A 562 4.85 -9.20 -14.16
CA ALA A 562 5.62 -8.04 -14.57
C ALA A 562 5.80 -7.94 -16.09
N PHE A 563 5.23 -8.87 -16.86
CA PHE A 563 5.26 -8.88 -18.33
C PHE A 563 6.69 -8.84 -18.90
N GLY A 564 7.63 -9.49 -18.20
CA GLY A 564 9.05 -9.55 -18.57
C GLY A 564 9.82 -8.26 -18.30
N LEU A 565 9.22 -7.22 -17.73
CA LEU A 565 9.86 -5.90 -17.57
C LEU A 565 10.84 -5.82 -16.40
N ARG A 566 10.85 -6.80 -15.48
CA ARG A 566 11.68 -6.72 -14.27
C ARG A 566 13.17 -6.63 -14.56
N HIS A 567 13.68 -7.41 -15.51
CA HIS A 567 15.11 -7.44 -15.85
C HIS A 567 15.38 -7.10 -17.31
N LEU A 568 14.41 -6.51 -18.00
CA LEU A 568 14.54 -6.15 -19.40
C LEU A 568 15.30 -4.84 -19.51
N SER A 569 16.55 -4.90 -19.97
CA SER A 569 17.38 -3.70 -20.10
C SER A 569 16.77 -2.73 -21.14
N PRO A 570 16.90 -1.41 -20.94
CA PRO A 570 16.42 -0.41 -21.90
C PRO A 570 17.01 -0.55 -23.31
N GLU A 571 18.21 -1.12 -23.42
CA GLU A 571 18.93 -1.38 -24.67
C GLU A 571 18.40 -2.60 -25.42
N HIS A 572 17.59 -3.45 -24.77
CA HIS A 572 17.03 -4.64 -25.40
C HIS A 572 16.04 -4.24 -26.52
N PRO A 573 16.10 -4.84 -27.73
CA PRO A 573 15.27 -4.43 -28.86
C PRO A 573 13.75 -4.43 -28.61
N GLU A 574 13.29 -5.31 -27.73
CA GLU A 574 11.87 -5.42 -27.35
C GLU A 574 11.43 -4.45 -26.25
N TYR A 575 12.37 -3.78 -25.56
CA TYR A 575 12.07 -2.97 -24.39
C TYR A 575 11.07 -1.87 -24.72
N GLY A 576 11.33 -1.08 -25.76
CA GLY A 576 10.45 0.04 -26.15
C GLY A 576 9.01 -0.40 -26.40
N ALA A 577 8.80 -1.53 -27.07
CA ALA A 577 7.46 -2.06 -27.35
C ALA A 577 6.77 -2.60 -26.09
N LYS A 578 7.48 -3.37 -25.26
CA LYS A 578 6.93 -3.93 -24.01
C LYS A 578 6.62 -2.83 -23.00
N PHE A 579 7.55 -1.90 -22.79
CA PHE A 579 7.38 -0.83 -21.83
C PHE A 579 6.28 0.15 -22.25
N ALA A 580 6.11 0.44 -23.55
CA ALA A 580 5.05 1.33 -24.03
C ALA A 580 3.64 0.88 -23.62
N ALA A 581 3.37 -0.43 -23.55
CA ALA A 581 2.09 -0.98 -23.10
C ALA A 581 1.82 -0.78 -21.59
N HIS A 582 2.88 -0.55 -20.81
CA HIS A 582 2.84 -0.45 -19.34
C HIS A 582 3.49 0.85 -18.84
N LYS A 583 3.60 1.87 -19.70
CA LYS A 583 4.26 3.13 -19.36
C LYS A 583 3.43 3.91 -18.36
N LEU A 584 4.08 4.35 -17.29
CA LEU A 584 3.57 5.36 -16.36
C LEU A 584 4.34 6.67 -16.63
N PRO A 585 3.69 7.76 -17.08
CA PRO A 585 4.37 8.98 -17.46
C PRO A 585 4.70 9.80 -16.20
N PHE A 586 5.87 9.57 -15.63
CA PHE A 586 6.47 10.51 -14.69
C PHE A 586 6.96 11.77 -15.43
N GLY A 587 7.08 12.87 -14.68
CA GLY A 587 7.72 14.10 -15.17
C GLY A 587 9.18 13.87 -15.56
N VAL A 588 9.82 14.91 -16.09
CA VAL A 588 11.28 14.92 -16.26
C VAL A 588 11.93 15.30 -14.93
N ASP A 589 13.21 14.94 -14.77
CA ASP A 589 13.99 15.41 -13.63
C ASP A 589 14.41 16.87 -13.88
N ASP A 590 13.61 17.80 -13.36
CA ASP A 590 13.80 19.25 -13.54
C ASP A 590 15.13 19.77 -12.97
N TYR A 591 15.80 18.98 -12.12
CA TYR A 591 17.07 19.31 -11.48
C TYR A 591 18.08 18.15 -11.62
N ALA A 592 18.13 17.56 -12.81
CA ALA A 592 19.05 16.48 -13.13
C ALA A 592 20.51 16.92 -12.97
N LEU A 593 21.36 16.03 -12.47
CA LEU A 593 22.81 16.29 -12.43
C LEU A 593 23.34 16.43 -13.86
N GLY A 594 24.16 17.45 -14.09
CA GLY A 594 24.68 17.83 -15.40
C GLY A 594 23.75 18.71 -16.25
N LEU A 595 22.52 19.00 -15.78
CA LEU A 595 21.64 19.98 -16.44
C LEU A 595 22.21 21.39 -16.28
N ALA A 596 22.11 22.21 -17.32
CA ALA A 596 22.47 23.62 -17.25
C ALA A 596 21.61 24.33 -16.21
N TYR A 597 22.20 25.17 -15.37
CA TYR A 597 21.49 25.81 -14.28
C TYR A 597 20.36 26.72 -14.80
N ASP A 598 20.61 27.49 -15.85
CA ASP A 598 19.61 28.33 -16.53
C ASP A 598 18.40 27.54 -17.06
N ASP A 599 18.62 26.31 -17.56
CA ASP A 599 17.57 25.45 -18.12
C ASP A 599 16.66 24.85 -17.03
N SER A 600 17.10 24.85 -15.76
CA SER A 600 16.31 24.30 -14.64
C SER A 600 15.16 25.20 -14.19
N GLY A 601 15.16 26.48 -14.61
CA GLY A 601 14.19 27.47 -14.12
C GLY A 601 14.33 27.82 -12.63
N PHE A 602 15.36 27.33 -11.94
CA PHE A 602 15.56 27.53 -10.51
C PHE A 602 15.87 29.01 -10.17
N GLU A 603 16.52 29.75 -11.07
CA GLU A 603 16.88 31.17 -10.86
C GLU A 603 15.65 32.06 -10.62
N GLU A 604 14.54 31.80 -11.30
CA GLU A 604 13.31 32.58 -11.16
C GLU A 604 12.63 32.39 -9.79
N LEU A 605 13.05 31.35 -9.06
CA LEU A 605 12.44 30.92 -7.82
C LEU A 605 13.25 31.31 -6.57
N TYR A 606 14.43 31.94 -6.73
CA TYR A 606 15.34 32.14 -5.59
C TYR A 606 16.29 33.38 -5.63
N SER A 607 16.91 33.70 -4.48
CA SER A 607 17.98 34.69 -4.31
C SER A 607 19.22 34.09 -3.61
N PRO A 608 20.47 34.32 -4.07
CA PRO A 608 21.68 33.69 -3.52
C PRO A 608 21.77 33.77 -1.99
N THR A 609 22.08 32.66 -1.31
CA THR A 609 22.40 32.66 0.13
C THR A 609 23.62 31.83 0.46
N THR A 610 24.21 32.09 1.62
CA THR A 610 25.28 31.27 2.17
C THR A 610 24.77 29.86 2.46
N PRO A 611 25.42 28.79 1.95
CA PRO A 611 25.04 27.43 2.31
C PRO A 611 25.24 27.20 3.82
N PRO A 612 24.36 26.44 4.49
CA PRO A 612 24.59 25.96 5.84
C PRO A 612 25.94 25.26 5.96
N ALA A 613 26.69 25.51 7.04
CA ALA A 613 28.00 24.89 7.28
C ALA A 613 28.04 23.34 7.14
N PRO A 614 26.99 22.58 7.49
CA PRO A 614 26.97 21.12 7.27
C PRO A 614 26.83 20.68 5.80
N LEU A 615 26.51 21.59 4.87
CA LEU A 615 26.61 21.35 3.42
C LEU A 615 28.05 21.58 2.91
N ALA A 616 28.95 22.16 3.70
CA ALA A 616 30.35 22.28 3.32
C ALA A 616 31.01 20.89 3.45
N GLY A 617 31.14 20.18 2.32
CA GLY A 617 31.74 18.83 2.24
C GLY A 617 30.75 17.69 1.99
N VAL A 618 29.47 17.99 1.71
CA VAL A 618 28.51 17.08 1.08
C VAL A 618 28.47 17.42 -0.40
#